data_AF-A0A7V8JM26-F1
#
_entry.id   AF-A0A7V8JM26-F1
#
_cell.length_a   1.000
_cell.length_b   1.000
_cell.length_c   1.000
_cell.angle_alpha   90.00
_cell.angle_beta   90.00
_cell.angle_gamma   90.00
#
_symmetry.space_group_name_H-M   'P 1'
#
loop_
_entity.id
_entity.type
_entity.pdbx_description
1 polymer ?
#
loop_
_entity_poly.entity_id
_entity_poly.type
_entity_poly.pdbx_seq_one_letter_code
_entity_poly.pdbx_strand_id
1 'polypeptide(L)'
;MLYRGAGLLTLLSPIAGILLLMLLFPDPAVAHGNTSLRQVLLGAALGSAVNVALGLWLNRGPRGADGRARHHLYFMPMQWPALVLLAACLVQAAVKL
;
A
#
# COMPACT_ATOMS: atom_id res chain seq x y z
N MET A 1 -17.62 7.52 -16.38
CA MET A 1 -17.15 6.13 -16.50
C MET A 1 -16.45 5.75 -15.22
N LEU A 2 -17.06 4.86 -14.42
CA LEU A 2 -16.46 4.34 -13.19
C LEU A 2 -15.17 3.61 -13.57
N TYR A 3 -14.06 4.00 -12.95
CA TYR A 3 -12.70 3.55 -13.25
C TYR A 3 -12.52 2.08 -12.82
N ARG A 4 -13.01 1.14 -13.65
CA ARG A 4 -13.33 -0.28 -13.35
C ARG A 4 -12.15 -1.23 -13.01
N GLY A 5 -10.99 -0.72 -12.62
CA GLY A 5 -9.86 -1.56 -12.20
C GLY A 5 -8.76 -0.87 -11.39
N ALA A 6 -8.81 0.46 -11.22
CA ALA A 6 -7.71 1.21 -10.63
C ALA A 6 -7.67 1.22 -9.09
N GLY A 7 -8.67 0.63 -8.42
CA GLY A 7 -8.70 0.46 -6.96
C GLY A 7 -8.16 -0.89 -6.47
N LEU A 8 -7.84 -1.81 -7.38
CA LEU A 8 -7.43 -3.16 -6.98
C LEU A 8 -5.99 -3.19 -6.45
N LEU A 9 -5.06 -2.50 -7.12
CA LEU A 9 -3.66 -2.46 -6.70
C LEU A 9 -3.43 -1.73 -5.37
N THR A 10 -4.26 -0.74 -5.05
CA THR A 10 -4.25 -0.04 -3.76
C THR A 10 -4.62 -0.94 -2.58
N LEU A 11 -5.38 -2.01 -2.81
CA LEU A 11 -5.72 -3.02 -1.81
C LEU A 11 -4.78 -4.24 -1.88
N LEU A 12 -4.41 -4.67 -3.08
CA LEU A 12 -3.51 -5.81 -3.27
C LEU A 12 -2.11 -5.56 -2.71
N SER A 13 -1.59 -4.34 -2.85
CA SER A 13 -0.25 -4.00 -2.37
C SER A 13 -0.10 -4.09 -0.84
N PRO A 14 -0.98 -3.54 0.02
CA PRO A 14 -0.89 -3.76 1.46
C PRO A 14 -1.13 -5.23 1.84
N ILE A 15 -2.06 -5.94 1.17
CA ILE A 15 -2.28 -7.38 1.42
C ILE A 15 -1.01 -8.18 1.09
N ALA A 16 -0.41 -7.94 -0.07
CA ALA A 16 0.85 -8.57 -0.47
C ALA A 16 1.97 -8.23 0.51
N GLY A 17 2.05 -6.98 0.98
CA GLY A 17 3.02 -6.55 1.99
C GLY A 17 2.88 -7.31 3.31
N ILE A 18 1.65 -7.51 3.79
CA ILE A 18 1.37 -8.33 4.97
C ILE A 18 1.80 -9.77 4.73
N LEU A 19 1.36 -10.40 3.64
CA LEU A 19 1.65 -11.80 3.34
C LEU A 19 3.16 -12.05 3.17
N LEU A 20 3.88 -11.15 2.50
CA LEU A 20 5.34 -11.21 2.36
C LEU A 20 6.03 -11.12 3.72
N LEU A 21 5.59 -10.22 4.60
CA LEU A 21 6.14 -10.10 5.95
C LEU A 21 5.85 -11.34 6.80
N MET A 22 4.67 -11.93 6.67
CA MET A 22 4.30 -13.16 7.36
C MET A 22 5.14 -14.36 6.89
N LEU A 23 5.40 -14.44 5.58
CA LEU A 23 6.14 -15.54 4.98
C LEU A 23 7.64 -15.46 5.27
N LEU A 24 8.23 -14.27 5.15
CA LEU A 24 9.68 -14.06 5.23
C LEU A 24 10.17 -13.83 6.66
N PHE A 25 9.35 -13.18 7.50
CA PHE A 25 9.73 -12.76 8.84
C PHE A 25 8.61 -13.03 9.84
N PRO A 26 8.27 -14.31 10.12
CA PRO A 26 7.27 -14.64 11.13
C PRO A 26 7.68 -14.05 12.49
N ASP A 27 6.73 -13.41 13.18
CA ASP A 27 7.01 -12.78 14.48
C ASP A 27 7.21 -13.85 15.57
N PRO A 28 8.40 -13.92 16.21
CA PRO A 28 8.67 -14.93 17.24
C PRO A 28 7.92 -14.67 18.55
N ALA A 29 7.33 -13.49 18.73
CA ALA A 29 6.59 -13.12 19.95
C ALA A 29 5.17 -13.69 20.00
N VAL A 30 4.70 -14.33 18.93
CA VAL A 30 3.35 -14.93 18.82
C VAL A 30 3.44 -16.42 18.50
N ALA A 31 2.41 -17.15 18.92
CA ALA A 31 2.30 -18.58 18.64
C ALA A 31 2.34 -18.86 17.13
N HIS A 32 2.87 -20.02 16.74
CA HIS A 32 2.97 -20.41 15.34
C HIS A 32 1.62 -20.35 14.63
N GLY A 33 1.55 -19.66 13.49
CA GLY A 33 0.32 -19.42 12.74
C GLY A 33 -0.44 -18.15 13.13
N ASN A 34 -0.10 -17.51 14.25
CA ASN A 34 -0.65 -16.20 14.62
C ASN A 34 0.19 -15.06 14.05
N THR A 35 -0.45 -13.91 13.86
CA THR A 35 0.18 -12.69 13.36
C THR A 35 0.05 -11.59 14.40
N SER A 36 1.15 -10.91 14.74
CA SER A 36 1.05 -9.79 15.65
C SER A 36 0.44 -8.59 14.95
N LEU A 37 -0.30 -7.76 15.71
CA LEU A 37 -0.84 -6.50 15.19
C LEU A 37 0.28 -5.62 14.62
N ARG A 38 1.46 -5.62 15.25
CA ARG A 38 2.64 -4.88 14.78
C ARG A 38 3.07 -5.34 13.39
N GLN A 39 3.14 -6.65 13.17
CA GLN A 39 3.54 -7.21 11.88
C GLN A 39 2.52 -6.91 10.77
N VAL A 40 1.22 -6.95 11.09
CA VAL A 40 0.14 -6.56 10.15
C VAL A 40 0.25 -5.08 9.78
N LEU A 41 0.43 -4.21 10.77
CA LEU A 41 0.55 -2.76 10.53
C LEU A 41 1.82 -2.44 9.71
N LEU A 42 2.94 -3.09 9.99
CA LEU A 42 4.18 -2.92 9.22
C LEU A 42 4.02 -3.41 7.78
N GLY A 43 3.37 -4.55 7.57
CA GLY A 43 3.11 -5.09 6.23
C GLY A 43 2.18 -4.22 5.40
N ALA A 44 1.09 -3.74 6.03
CA ALA A 44 0.17 -2.81 5.39
C ALA A 44 0.86 -1.48 5.05
N ALA A 45 1.69 -0.96 5.96
CA ALA A 45 2.49 0.24 5.72
C ALA A 45 3.45 0.05 4.54
N LEU A 46 4.28 -0.98 4.56
CA LEU A 46 5.26 -1.24 3.50
C LEU A 46 4.59 -1.43 2.14
N GLY A 47 3.54 -2.24 2.06
CA GLY A 47 2.79 -2.46 0.82
C GLY A 47 2.16 -1.17 0.29
N SER A 48 1.59 -0.35 1.18
CA SER A 48 1.02 0.95 0.81
C SER A 48 2.10 1.93 0.32
N ALA A 49 3.26 1.96 0.96
CA ALA A 49 4.39 2.81 0.57
C ALA A 49 4.91 2.44 -0.82
N VAL A 50 5.07 1.14 -1.11
CA VAL A 50 5.48 0.65 -2.44
C VAL A 50 4.47 1.08 -3.50
N ASN A 51 3.18 0.97 -3.23
CA ASN A 51 2.13 1.40 -4.17
C ASN A 51 2.14 2.91 -4.44
N VAL A 52 2.37 3.72 -3.42
CA VAL A 52 2.53 5.18 -3.56
C VAL A 52 3.78 5.51 -4.38
N ALA A 53 4.91 4.88 -4.07
CA ALA A 53 6.17 5.09 -4.78
C ALA A 53 6.06 4.68 -6.26
N LEU A 54 5.48 3.51 -6.54
CA LEU A 54 5.24 3.03 -7.90
C LEU A 54 4.34 3.98 -8.67
N GLY A 55 3.25 4.45 -8.07
CA GLY A 55 2.36 5.35 -8.78
C GLY A 55 2.92 6.75 -9.01
N LEU A 56 3.74 7.26 -8.08
CA LEU A 56 4.52 8.48 -8.28
C LEU A 56 5.51 8.31 -9.43
N TRP A 57 6.26 7.22 -9.42
CA TRP A 57 7.30 6.93 -10.40
C TRP A 57 6.74 6.66 -11.81
N LEU A 58 5.62 5.95 -11.90
CA LEU A 58 4.96 5.63 -13.16
C LEU A 58 4.21 6.83 -13.76
N ASN A 59 3.78 7.79 -12.93
CA ASN A 59 3.10 9.00 -13.39
C ASN A 59 3.93 10.29 -13.32
N ARG A 60 5.27 10.20 -13.18
CA ARG A 60 6.19 11.36 -13.14
C ARG A 60 6.34 12.15 -14.46
N GLY A 61 5.69 11.71 -15.54
CA GLY A 61 5.82 12.31 -16.87
C GLY A 61 4.72 13.34 -17.19
N PRO A 62 4.95 14.22 -18.18
CA PRO A 62 3.90 15.13 -18.67
C PRO A 62 2.70 14.31 -19.14
N ARG A 63 1.50 14.78 -18.75
CA ARG A 63 0.22 14.20 -19.18
C ARG A 63 0.09 14.39 -20.70
N GLY A 64 -0.50 13.40 -21.38
CA GLY A 64 -0.79 13.53 -22.82
C GLY A 64 -1.77 14.69 -23.07
N ALA A 65 -1.88 15.12 -24.33
CA ALA A 65 -2.74 16.24 -24.74
C ALA A 65 -4.20 16.11 -24.24
N ASP A 66 -4.67 14.88 -24.00
CA ASP A 66 -6.01 14.56 -23.49
C ASP A 66 -6.15 14.68 -21.96
N GLY A 67 -5.10 15.12 -21.25
CA GLY A 67 -5.08 15.22 -19.78
C GLY A 67 -5.04 13.87 -19.04
N ARG A 68 -5.02 12.75 -19.77
CA ARG A 68 -5.00 11.39 -19.20
C ARG A 68 -3.63 11.05 -18.61
N ALA A 69 -3.63 10.39 -17.46
CA ALA A 69 -2.42 9.84 -16.87
C ALA A 69 -1.85 8.73 -17.76
N ARG A 70 -0.52 8.64 -17.86
CA ARG A 70 0.18 7.63 -18.66
C ARG A 70 -0.17 6.21 -18.21
N HIS A 71 -0.31 6.00 -16.90
CA HIS A 71 -0.73 4.73 -16.35
C HIS A 71 -2.02 4.90 -15.55
N HIS A 72 -3.10 4.42 -16.15
CA HIS A 72 -4.44 4.49 -15.58
C HIS A 72 -4.54 3.82 -14.21
N LEU A 73 -3.74 2.77 -13.94
CA LEU A 73 -3.76 2.06 -12.65
C LEU A 73 -3.25 2.88 -11.46
N TYR A 74 -2.51 3.97 -11.68
CA TYR A 74 -1.82 4.73 -10.62
C TYR A 74 -2.24 6.21 -10.57
N PHE A 75 -3.47 6.50 -10.98
CA PHE A 75 -3.99 7.87 -11.01
C PHE A 75 -3.88 8.52 -9.61
N MET A 76 -3.20 9.66 -9.51
CA MET A 76 -2.88 10.40 -8.27
C MET A 76 -4.01 10.49 -7.22
N PRO A 77 -5.28 10.80 -7.57
CA PRO A 77 -6.42 10.77 -6.64
C PRO A 77 -6.65 9.42 -5.93
N MET A 78 -6.17 8.31 -6.48
CA MET A 78 -6.27 6.99 -5.87
C MET A 78 -5.07 6.61 -5.00
N GLN A 79 -4.03 7.44 -4.91
CA GLN A 79 -2.93 7.19 -3.96
C GLN A 79 -3.26 7.67 -2.54
N TRP A 80 -4.25 8.55 -2.38
CA TRP A 80 -4.68 9.07 -1.09
C TRP A 80 -5.17 7.99 -0.12
N PRO A 81 -5.99 6.99 -0.52
CA PRO A 81 -6.34 5.89 0.37
C PRO A 81 -5.13 5.07 0.86
N ALA A 82 -4.15 4.81 0.00
CA ALA A 82 -2.91 4.12 0.40
C ALA A 82 -2.04 4.99 1.31
N LEU A 83 -1.96 6.30 1.07
CA LEU A 83 -1.29 7.25 1.96
C LEU A 83 -1.97 7.34 3.33
N VAL A 84 -3.31 7.37 3.37
CA VAL A 84 -4.09 7.36 4.62
C VAL A 84 -3.87 6.05 5.37
N LEU A 85 -3.90 4.91 4.67
CA LEU A 85 -3.63 3.61 5.28
C LEU A 85 -2.20 3.53 5.83
N LEU A 86 -1.22 3.98 5.07
CA LEU A 86 0.18 4.10 5.49
C LEU A 86 0.31 4.96 6.76
N ALA A 87 -0.28 6.17 6.75
CA ALA A 87 -0.23 7.09 7.88
C ALA A 87 -0.91 6.49 9.12
N ALA A 88 -2.10 5.90 8.97
CA ALA A 88 -2.79 5.25 10.08
C ALA A 88 -1.99 4.07 10.65
N CYS A 89 -1.36 3.26 9.79
CA CYS A 89 -0.51 2.16 10.23
C CYS A 89 0.73 2.66 10.98
N LEU A 90 1.39 3.70 10.48
CA LEU A 90 2.55 4.30 11.12
C LEU A 90 2.21 4.96 12.46
N VAL A 91 1.11 5.71 12.54
CA VAL A 91 0.63 6.33 13.78
C VAL A 91 0.33 5.26 14.82
N GLN A 92 -0.41 4.21 14.45
CA GLN A 92 -0.75 3.14 15.37
C GLN A 92 0.48 2.32 15.80
N ALA A 93 1.42 2.10 14.89
CA ALA A 93 2.70 1.49 15.23
C ALA A 93 3.49 2.37 16.21
N ALA A 94 3.54 3.69 16.01
CA ALA A 94 4.25 4.62 16.88
C ALA A 94 3.61 4.80 18.27
N VAL A 95 2.28 4.71 18.38
CA VAL A 95 1.55 4.79 19.65
C VAL A 95 1.65 3.49 20.46
N LYS A 96 1.86 2.34 19.80
CA LYS A 96 1.94 1.01 20.43
C LYS A 96 3.35 0.40 20.47
N LEU A 97 4.38 1.15 20.06
CA LEU A 97 5.78 0.84 20.31
C LEU A 97 6.23 1.43 21.65
#